data_AF-A0A0H2MDJ8-F1
#
_entry.id   AF-A0A0H2MDJ8-F1
#
_cell.length_a   1.000
_cell.length_b   1.000
_cell.length_c   1.000
_cell.angle_alpha   90.00
_cell.angle_beta   90.00
_cell.angle_gamma   90.00
#
_symmetry.space_group_name_H-M   'P 1'
#
loop_
_entity.id
_entity.type
_entity.pdbx_description
1 polymer ?
#
loop_
_entity_poly.entity_id
_entity_poly.type
_entity_poly.pdbx_seq_one_letter_code
_entity_poly.pdbx_strand_id
1 'polypeptide(L)'
;MFIKSTTLALTLLLATGCSHVTPNYDARFGDAVRDAKKKMTINPDAGKDGNPVMGMDGRAARESMLQYQESYKKPPPAVNVINIGGEIGGGAK
;
A
#
# COMPACT_ATOMS: atom_id res chain seq x y z
N MET A 1 15.27 -57.60 -36.25
CA MET A 1 14.75 -57.34 -34.89
C MET A 1 15.55 -56.27 -34.13
N PHE A 2 16.88 -56.20 -34.32
CA PHE A 2 17.75 -55.21 -33.68
C PHE A 2 17.49 -53.73 -34.06
N ILE A 3 17.19 -53.43 -35.34
CA ILE A 3 16.96 -52.04 -35.82
C ILE A 3 15.72 -51.39 -35.19
N LYS A 4 14.65 -52.17 -34.97
CA LYS A 4 13.41 -51.68 -34.33
C LYS A 4 13.62 -51.40 -32.83
N SER A 5 14.52 -52.14 -32.19
CA SER A 5 14.86 -51.98 -30.78
C SER A 5 15.75 -50.75 -30.57
N THR A 6 16.67 -50.46 -31.49
CA THR A 6 17.51 -49.25 -31.44
C THR A 6 16.71 -47.97 -31.68
N THR A 7 15.72 -47.98 -32.58
CA THR A 7 14.86 -46.81 -32.80
C THR A 7 13.96 -46.52 -31.59
N LEU A 8 13.48 -47.55 -30.90
CA LEU A 8 12.65 -47.40 -29.70
C LEU A 8 13.46 -46.89 -28.50
N ALA A 9 14.72 -47.33 -28.37
CA ALA A 9 15.62 -46.83 -27.34
C ALA A 9 15.97 -45.35 -27.54
N LEU A 10 16.20 -44.93 -28.79
CA LEU A 10 16.54 -43.54 -29.12
C LEU A 10 15.37 -42.59 -28.85
N THR A 11 14.13 -42.96 -29.19
CA THR A 11 12.95 -42.14 -28.88
C THR A 11 12.67 -42.06 -27.37
N LEU A 12 12.96 -43.12 -26.62
CA LEU A 12 12.81 -43.10 -25.16
C LEU A 12 13.84 -42.17 -24.48
N LEU A 13 15.09 -42.11 -24.98
CA LEU A 13 16.08 -41.17 -24.47
C LEU A 13 15.70 -39.71 -24.75
N LEU A 14 15.21 -39.40 -25.97
CA LEU A 14 14.80 -38.04 -26.31
C LEU A 14 13.55 -37.57 -25.53
N ALA A 15 12.69 -38.50 -25.08
CA ALA A 15 11.51 -38.17 -24.28
C ALA A 15 11.84 -37.74 -22.83
N THR A 16 13.04 -38.02 -22.33
CA THR A 16 13.45 -37.65 -20.95
C THR A 16 13.79 -36.16 -20.78
N GLY A 17 13.88 -35.40 -21.88
CA GLY A 17 14.17 -33.95 -21.85
C GLY A 17 12.96 -33.05 -21.53
N CYS A 18 11.74 -33.58 -21.56
CA CYS A 18 10.51 -32.79 -21.33
C CYS A 18 10.13 -32.64 -19.86
N SER A 19 10.77 -33.33 -18.92
CA SER A 19 10.60 -33.07 -17.49
C SER A 19 11.67 -32.12 -16.99
N HIS A 20 11.59 -30.85 -17.40
CA HIS A 20 12.34 -29.80 -16.74
C HIS A 20 11.75 -29.66 -15.33
N VAL A 21 12.44 -30.23 -14.32
CA VAL A 21 12.15 -29.91 -12.91
C VAL A 21 12.26 -28.40 -12.82
N THR A 22 11.12 -27.74 -12.63
CA THR A 22 11.06 -26.29 -12.56
C THR A 22 12.00 -25.85 -11.44
N PRO A 23 13.06 -25.08 -11.74
CA PRO A 23 14.11 -24.86 -10.78
C PRO A 23 13.59 -23.86 -9.74
N ASN A 24 13.11 -24.40 -8.62
CA ASN A 24 12.91 -23.67 -7.37
C ASN A 24 11.87 -22.52 -7.39
N TYR A 25 10.76 -22.63 -8.15
CA TYR A 25 9.70 -21.60 -8.08
C TYR A 25 9.18 -21.38 -6.64
N ASP A 26 9.09 -22.45 -5.85
CA ASP A 26 8.67 -22.37 -4.45
C ASP A 26 9.70 -21.70 -3.55
N ALA A 27 10.97 -21.66 -3.94
CA ALA A 27 12.02 -21.11 -3.08
C ALA A 27 11.85 -19.62 -2.82
N ARG A 28 11.17 -18.88 -3.72
CA ARG A 28 10.86 -17.45 -3.60
C ARG A 28 9.37 -17.20 -3.40
N PHE A 29 8.59 -18.24 -3.14
CA PHE A 29 7.15 -18.10 -2.91
C PHE A 29 6.91 -17.18 -1.71
N GLY A 30 6.10 -16.14 -1.92
CA GLY A 30 5.78 -15.16 -0.90
C GLY A 30 6.83 -14.05 -0.69
N ASP A 31 7.95 -14.04 -1.41
CA ASP A 31 8.95 -12.98 -1.30
C ASP A 31 8.36 -11.60 -1.63
N ALA A 32 7.55 -11.51 -2.67
CA ALA A 32 6.87 -10.26 -3.05
C ALA A 32 5.95 -9.74 -1.93
N VAL A 33 5.21 -10.63 -1.26
CA VAL A 33 4.32 -10.26 -0.15
C VAL A 33 5.13 -9.86 1.09
N ARG A 34 6.23 -10.57 1.38
CA ARG A 34 7.13 -10.25 2.49
C ARG A 34 7.83 -8.90 2.26
N ASP A 35 8.21 -8.60 1.02
CA ASP A 35 8.79 -7.32 0.63
C ASP A 35 7.77 -6.18 0.72
N ALA A 36 6.56 -6.37 0.18
CA ALA A 36 5.47 -5.40 0.31
C ALA A 36 5.14 -5.12 1.78
N LYS A 37 5.05 -6.16 2.61
CA LYS A 37 4.83 -6.03 4.05
C LYS A 37 5.94 -5.21 4.71
N LYS A 38 7.21 -5.46 4.39
CA LYS A 38 8.34 -4.68 4.93
C LYS A 38 8.21 -3.20 4.55
N LYS A 39 7.86 -2.90 3.30
CA LYS A 39 7.65 -1.52 2.82
C LYS A 39 6.48 -0.81 3.51
N MET A 40 5.44 -1.55 3.90
CA MET A 40 4.26 -1.01 4.60
C MET A 40 4.42 -0.96 6.14
N THR A 41 5.48 -1.56 6.68
CA THR A 41 5.71 -1.57 8.13
C THR A 41 6.37 -0.27 8.56
N ILE A 42 5.60 0.61 9.22
CA ILE A 42 6.08 1.93 9.68
C ILE A 42 7.16 1.81 10.75
N ASN A 43 6.99 0.88 11.69
CA ASN A 43 7.96 0.63 12.75
C ASN A 43 8.08 -0.89 13.02
N PRO A 44 9.18 -1.54 12.59
CA PRO A 44 9.39 -2.98 12.82
C PRO A 44 9.67 -3.33 14.28
N ASP A 45 10.05 -2.36 15.12
CA ASP A 45 10.44 -2.54 16.52
C ASP A 45 9.38 -2.00 17.50
N ALA A 46 8.17 -1.69 17.03
CA ALA A 46 7.11 -1.03 17.80
C ALA A 46 6.69 -1.70 19.12
N GLY A 47 7.06 -2.96 19.36
CA GLY A 47 6.80 -3.69 20.60
C GLY A 47 8.06 -4.04 21.41
N LYS A 48 9.26 -3.67 20.95
CA LYS A 48 10.52 -3.92 21.67
C LYS A 48 10.83 -2.82 22.68
N ASP A 49 10.49 -1.59 22.34
CA ASP A 49 10.60 -0.46 23.25
C ASP A 49 9.28 -0.29 23.98
N GLY A 50 9.30 -0.36 25.32
CA GLY A 50 8.15 -0.10 26.18
C GLY A 50 7.73 1.37 26.25
N ASN A 51 8.27 2.22 25.36
CA ASN A 51 7.89 3.61 25.28
C ASN A 51 6.42 3.72 24.83
N PRO A 52 5.60 4.54 25.51
CA PRO A 52 4.24 4.77 25.08
C PRO A 52 4.24 5.39 23.69
N VAL A 53 3.26 5.01 22.87
CA VAL A 53 3.08 5.60 21.54
C VAL A 53 2.91 7.11 21.71
N MET A 54 3.82 7.89 21.13
CA MET A 54 3.74 9.35 21.05
C MET A 54 2.63 9.76 20.07
N GLY A 55 1.38 9.46 20.43
CA GLY A 55 0.18 9.78 19.67
C GLY A 55 -0.61 10.91 20.32
N MET A 56 -1.77 11.23 19.74
CA MET A 56 -2.70 12.19 20.35
C MET A 56 -3.43 11.54 21.54
N ASP A 57 -3.72 12.33 22.59
CA ASP A 57 -4.58 11.88 23.69
C ASP A 57 -5.99 11.52 23.18
N GLY A 58 -6.65 10.55 23.83
CA GLY A 58 -7.98 10.09 23.41
C GLY A 58 -9.03 11.21 23.43
N ARG A 59 -8.95 12.16 24.38
CA ARG A 59 -9.84 13.32 24.39
C ARG A 59 -9.54 14.26 23.22
N ALA A 60 -8.26 14.55 22.96
CA ALA A 60 -7.85 15.36 21.83
C ALA A 60 -8.31 14.74 20.49
N ALA A 61 -8.24 13.41 20.36
CA ALA A 61 -8.74 12.68 19.20
C ALA A 61 -10.24 12.89 18.99
N ARG A 62 -11.03 12.73 20.06
CA ARG A 62 -12.48 12.91 20.04
C ARG A 62 -12.86 14.32 19.62
N GLU A 63 -12.27 15.33 20.25
CA GLU A 63 -12.58 16.74 19.96
C GLU A 63 -12.14 17.13 18.54
N SER A 64 -11.03 16.61 18.05
CA SER A 64 -10.60 16.82 16.66
C SER A 64 -11.62 16.28 15.65
N MET A 65 -12.17 15.09 15.89
CA MET A 65 -13.21 14.51 15.04
C MET A 65 -14.55 15.25 15.14
N LEU A 66 -14.91 15.76 16.31
CA LEU A 66 -16.09 16.60 16.48
C LEU A 66 -15.94 17.92 15.71
N GLN A 67 -14.81 18.61 15.87
CA GLN A 67 -14.53 19.85 15.13
C GLN A 67 -14.54 19.64 13.61
N TYR A 68 -14.00 18.52 13.13
CA TYR A 68 -14.07 18.14 11.72
C TYR A 68 -15.53 18.02 11.25
N GLN A 69 -16.40 17.33 12.01
CA GLN A 69 -17.82 17.20 11.66
C GLN A 69 -18.58 18.54 11.73
N GLU A 70 -18.31 19.35 12.76
CA GLU A 70 -18.93 20.67 12.92
C GLU A 70 -18.54 21.64 11.80
N SER A 71 -17.34 21.48 11.23
CA SER A 71 -16.87 22.30 10.10
C SER A 71 -17.77 22.18 8.86
N TYR A 72 -18.45 21.05 8.67
CA TYR A 72 -19.39 20.83 7.56
C TYR A 72 -20.79 21.36 7.83
N LYS A 73 -21.13 21.64 9.09
CA LYS A 73 -22.46 22.17 9.46
C LYS A 73 -22.57 23.67 9.23
N LYS A 74 -21.44 24.37 9.27
CA LYS A 74 -21.39 25.83 9.08
C LYS A 74 -20.87 26.12 7.68
N PRO A 75 -21.62 26.84 6.84
CA PRO A 75 -21.08 27.36 5.59
C PRO A 75 -19.75 28.07 5.88
N PRO A 76 -18.69 27.85 5.08
CA PRO A 76 -17.46 28.59 5.26
C PRO A 76 -17.79 30.10 5.25
N PRO A 77 -17.27 30.89 6.21
CA PRO A 77 -17.51 32.32 6.21
C PRO A 77 -17.07 32.87 4.86
N ALA A 78 -17.86 33.77 4.29
CA ALA A 78 -17.48 34.46 3.07
C ALA A 78 -16.12 35.12 3.31
N VAL A 79 -15.08 34.55 2.70
CA VAL A 79 -13.74 35.14 2.72
C VAL A 79 -13.85 36.41 1.89
N ASN A 80 -13.93 37.54 2.57
CA ASN A 80 -13.80 38.85 1.93
C ASN A 80 -12.37 38.92 1.39
N VAL A 81 -12.22 38.56 0.12
CA VAL A 81 -10.98 38.82 -0.62
C VAL A 81 -10.86 40.34 -0.65
N ILE A 82 -9.95 40.88 0.16
CA ILE A 82 -9.56 42.28 0.06
C ILE A 82 -8.85 42.41 -1.28
N ASN A 83 -9.61 42.74 -2.32
CA ASN A 83 -9.03 43.19 -3.58
C ASN A 83 -8.36 44.53 -3.28
N ILE A 84 -7.04 44.52 -3.13
CA ILE A 84 -6.23 45.74 -3.13
C ILE A 84 -6.38 46.35 -4.53
N GLY A 85 -7.36 47.23 -4.71
CA GLY A 85 -7.53 48.00 -5.95
C GLY A 85 -8.94 48.35 -6.42
N GLY A 86 -9.96 48.49 -5.56
CA GLY A 86 -11.27 48.96 -6.07
C GLY A 86 -12.29 49.35 -5.01
N GLU A 87 -12.53 50.66 -4.93
CA GLU A 87 -13.71 51.37 -4.40
C GLU A 87 -14.39 50.86 -3.12
N ILE A 88 -14.10 51.57 -2.04
CA ILE A 88 -15.01 51.83 -0.92
C ILE A 88 -16.24 52.58 -1.46
N GLY A 89 -17.35 51.87 -1.70
CA GLY A 89 -18.56 52.45 -2.28
C GLY A 89 -19.85 51.78 -1.82
N GLY A 90 -20.36 52.23 -0.67
CA GLY A 90 -21.79 52.51 -0.51
C GLY A 90 -22.73 51.39 -0.07
N GLY A 91 -23.36 51.63 1.08
CA GLY A 91 -24.77 51.30 1.25
C GLY A 91 -25.09 50.42 2.44
N ALA A 92 -25.15 51.05 3.62
CA ALA A 92 -26.01 50.57 4.70
C ALA A 92 -27.46 50.50 4.18
N LYS A 93 -28.03 49.29 4.19
CA LYS A 93 -29.40 48.96 4.61
C LYS A 93 -29.56 47.44 4.68
#